data_AF-A0A0V0H1W4-F1
#
_entry.id   AF-A0A0V0H1W4-F1
#
_cell.length_a   1.000
_cell.length_b   1.000
_cell.length_c   1.000
_cell.angle_alpha   90.00
_cell.angle_beta   90.00
_cell.angle_gamma   90.00
#
_symmetry.space_group_name_H-M   'P 1'
#
loop_
_entity.id
_entity.type
_entity.pdbx_description
1 polymer ?
#
loop_
_entity_poly.entity_id
_entity_poly.type
_entity_poly.pdbx_seq_one_letter_code
_entity_poly.pdbx_strand_id
1 'polypeptide(L)'
;MLEKLRNKRIVFAGDSIGRNQWESLLCILSSAITNKDNIYEVNGSPITKHKGFLVFKFADYNCTVEYYRARSCVAESTPAEPRPIYEQLLKLDK
;
A
#
# COMPACT_ATOMS: atom_id res chain seq x y z
N MET A 1 -0.11 -17.89 -7.27
CA MET A 1 -0.72 -16.70 -6.62
C MET A 1 -0.39 -15.43 -7.39
N LEU A 2 0.89 -15.13 -7.64
CA LEU A 2 1.33 -13.96 -8.43
C LEU A 2 0.67 -13.84 -9.82
N GLU A 3 0.45 -14.94 -10.53
CA GLU A 3 -0.28 -14.93 -11.81
C GLU A 3 -1.70 -14.37 -11.71
N LYS A 4 -2.42 -14.64 -10.60
CA LYS A 4 -3.76 -14.08 -10.37
C LYS A 4 -3.72 -12.56 -10.09
N LEU A 5 -2.55 -12.07 -9.66
CA LEU A 5 -2.26 -10.68 -9.33
C LEU A 5 -1.61 -9.92 -10.49
N ARG A 6 -1.40 -10.58 -11.63
CA ARG A 6 -0.80 -9.96 -12.81
C ARG A 6 -1.62 -8.76 -13.28
N ASN A 7 -0.94 -7.64 -13.54
CA ASN A 7 -1.55 -6.36 -13.90
C ASN A 7 -2.57 -5.82 -12.87
N LYS A 8 -2.48 -6.24 -11.61
CA LYS A 8 -3.34 -5.74 -10.53
C LYS A 8 -2.55 -4.87 -9.56
N ARG A 9 -3.29 -4.03 -8.86
CA ARG A 9 -2.82 -3.18 -7.79
C ARG A 9 -3.53 -3.59 -6.50
N ILE A 10 -2.75 -3.94 -5.48
CA ILE A 10 -3.25 -4.31 -4.14
C ILE A 10 -2.91 -3.16 -3.21
N VAL A 11 -3.92 -2.65 -2.51
CA VAL A 11 -3.74 -1.52 -1.59
C VAL A 11 -4.17 -1.90 -0.19
N PHE A 12 -3.28 -1.66 0.78
CA PHE A 12 -3.54 -1.72 2.21
C PHE A 12 -3.62 -0.29 2.73
N ALA A 13 -4.82 0.17 3.08
CA ALA A 13 -5.03 1.44 3.75
C ALA A 13 -5.46 1.16 5.19
N GLY A 14 -4.64 1.57 6.17
CA GLY A 14 -4.96 1.29 7.56
C GLY A 14 -3.86 1.68 8.55
N ASP A 15 -4.01 1.18 9.76
CA ASP A 15 -3.10 1.39 10.88
C ASP A 15 -1.94 0.37 10.88
N SER A 16 -1.31 0.18 12.04
CA SER A 16 -0.24 -0.79 12.23
C SER A 16 -0.64 -2.24 11.93
N ILE A 17 -1.90 -2.61 12.06
CA ILE A 17 -2.36 -3.96 11.69
C ILE A 17 -2.36 -4.11 10.17
N GLY A 18 -2.90 -3.11 9.45
CA GLY A 18 -2.84 -3.07 7.99
C GLY A 18 -1.40 -3.12 7.45
N ARG A 19 -0.49 -2.43 8.15
CA ARG A 19 0.96 -2.49 7.88
C ARG A 19 1.53 -3.90 7.99
N ASN A 20 1.23 -4.61 9.08
CA ASN A 20 1.74 -5.96 9.30
C ASN A 20 1.24 -6.95 8.24
N GLN A 21 -0.02 -6.80 7.81
CA GLN A 21 -0.60 -7.63 6.75
C GLN A 21 0.06 -7.37 5.39
N TRP A 22 0.30 -6.09 5.07
CA TRP A 22 1.08 -5.71 3.89
C TRP A 22 2.49 -6.30 3.92
N GLU A 23 3.20 -6.23 5.05
CA GLU A 23 4.57 -6.75 5.17
C GLU A 23 4.60 -8.28 4.99
N SER A 24 3.64 -8.95 5.62
CA SER A 24 3.47 -10.41 5.52
C SER A 24 3.21 -10.85 4.08
N LEU A 25 2.29 -10.17 3.38
CA LEU A 25 2.00 -10.47 1.98
C LEU A 25 3.21 -10.19 1.08
N LEU A 26 3.88 -9.06 1.28
CA LEU A 26 5.08 -8.71 0.52
C LEU A 26 6.16 -9.80 0.64
N CYS A 27 6.37 -10.32 1.85
CA CYS A 27 7.31 -11.41 2.11
C CYS A 27 6.91 -12.69 1.36
N ILE A 28 5.63 -13.11 1.46
CA ILE A 28 5.09 -14.29 0.77
C ILE A 28 5.23 -14.18 -0.75
N LEU A 29 4.98 -13.00 -1.31
CA LEU A 29 5.11 -12.78 -2.75
C LEU A 29 6.58 -12.74 -3.18
N SER A 30 7.46 -12.17 -2.36
CA SER A 30 8.89 -12.08 -2.65
C SER A 30 9.58 -13.45 -2.69
N SER A 31 9.13 -14.40 -1.87
CA SER A 31 9.70 -15.76 -1.84
C SER A 31 9.38 -16.57 -3.09
N ALA A 32 8.33 -16.19 -3.83
CA ALA A 32 7.92 -16.84 -5.07
C ALA A 32 8.65 -16.31 -6.31
N ILE A 33 9.49 -15.27 -6.19
CA ILE A 33 10.25 -14.69 -7.29
C ILE A 33 11.71 -15.12 -7.22
N THR A 34 12.25 -15.57 -8.36
CA THR A 34 13.66 -15.98 -8.49
C THR A 34 14.59 -14.77 -8.59
N ASN A 35 14.25 -13.78 -9.41
CA ASN A 35 15.05 -12.57 -9.57
C ASN A 35 14.58 -11.45 -8.62
N LYS A 36 15.29 -11.27 -7.51
CA LYS A 36 14.94 -10.27 -6.50
C LYS A 36 15.13 -8.83 -6.97
N ASP A 37 15.94 -8.59 -8.01
CA ASP A 37 16.13 -7.26 -8.59
C ASP A 37 14.85 -6.74 -9.28
N ASN A 38 13.94 -7.65 -9.63
CA ASN A 38 12.62 -7.33 -10.18
C ASN A 38 11.60 -6.92 -9.12
N ILE A 39 12.01 -6.88 -7.84
CA ILE A 39 11.21 -6.38 -6.72
C ILE A 39 11.86 -5.12 -6.19
N TYR A 40 11.18 -3.98 -6.32
CA TYR A 40 11.72 -2.71 -5.85
C TYR A 40 10.61 -1.79 -5.34
N GLU A 41 11.01 -0.89 -4.43
CA GLU A 41 10.16 0.22 -4.02
C GLU A 41 10.20 1.31 -5.10
N VAL A 42 9.03 1.73 -5.57
CA VAL A 42 8.88 2.59 -6.76
C VAL A 42 9.48 3.98 -6.56
N ASN A 43 9.46 4.49 -5.33
CA ASN A 43 9.98 5.80 -4.95
C ASN A 43 11.43 5.73 -4.41
N GLY A 44 12.12 4.59 -4.55
CA GLY A 44 13.48 4.38 -4.00
C GLY A 44 13.56 4.49 -2.47
N SER A 45 12.43 4.37 -1.78
CA SER A 45 12.29 4.66 -0.37
C SER A 45 12.61 3.44 0.49
N PRO A 46 13.45 3.58 1.53
CA PRO A 46 13.70 2.47 2.45
C PRO A 46 12.44 2.13 3.25
N ILE A 47 12.29 0.85 3.59
CA ILE A 47 11.24 0.39 4.48
C ILE A 47 11.53 0.91 5.89
N THR A 48 10.73 1.86 6.38
CA THR A 48 10.82 2.38 7.74
C THR A 48 9.47 2.36 8.43
N LYS A 49 9.46 2.19 9.76
CA LYS A 49 8.23 2.03 10.56
C LYS A 49 7.29 3.24 10.49
N HIS A 50 7.83 4.44 10.26
CA HIS A 50 7.06 5.69 10.36
C HIS A 50 6.62 6.24 9.00
N LYS A 51 6.98 5.57 7.89
CA LYS A 51 6.64 6.08 6.57
C LYS A 51 5.13 6.01 6.31
N GLY A 52 4.58 7.11 5.82
CA GLY A 52 3.15 7.26 5.59
C GLY A 52 2.63 6.47 4.38
N PHE A 53 3.50 6.11 3.43
CA PHE A 53 3.15 5.27 2.31
C PHE A 53 4.38 4.53 1.76
N LEU A 54 4.17 3.34 1.19
CA LEU A 54 5.18 2.51 0.54
C LEU A 54 4.57 1.76 -0.65
N VAL A 55 5.25 1.75 -1.80
CA VAL A 55 4.77 1.12 -3.02
C VAL A 55 5.83 0.17 -3.55
N PHE A 56 5.57 -1.13 -3.49
CA PHE A 56 6.45 -2.15 -4.04
C PHE A 56 5.93 -2.67 -5.36
N LYS A 57 6.81 -2.75 -6.37
CA LYS A 57 6.50 -3.28 -7.69
C LYS A 57 7.17 -4.62 -7.91
N PHE A 58 6.37 -5.59 -8.37
CA PHE A 58 6.78 -6.90 -8.85
C PHE A 58 6.81 -6.84 -10.37
N ALA A 59 7.97 -6.53 -10.94
CA ALA A 59 8.09 -6.16 -12.36
C ALA A 59 7.64 -7.27 -13.32
N ASP A 60 8.00 -8.53 -13.04
CA ASP A 60 7.65 -9.70 -13.87
C ASP A 60 6.15 -9.94 -14.03
N TYR A 61 5.37 -9.43 -13.06
CA TYR A 61 3.92 -9.59 -13.02
C TYR A 61 3.19 -8.27 -13.27
N ASN A 62 3.93 -7.16 -13.42
CA ASN A 62 3.38 -5.81 -13.46
C ASN A 62 2.34 -5.60 -12.34
N CYS A 63 2.67 -6.03 -11.13
CA CYS A 63 1.80 -5.98 -9.95
C CYS A 63 2.39 -4.99 -8.93
N THR A 64 1.53 -4.19 -8.28
CA THR A 64 1.94 -3.33 -7.17
C THR A 64 1.26 -3.74 -5.86
N VAL A 65 2.01 -3.68 -4.77
CA VAL A 65 1.53 -3.92 -3.42
C VAL A 65 1.86 -2.69 -2.58
N GLU A 66 0.81 -1.97 -2.19
CA GLU A 66 0.89 -0.61 -1.66
C GLU A 66 0.38 -0.55 -0.24
N TYR A 67 1.03 0.26 0.58
CA TYR A 67 0.59 0.58 1.94
C TYR A 67 0.40 2.09 2.05
N TYR A 68 -0.73 2.50 2.60
CA TYR A 68 -1.03 3.88 2.99
C TYR A 68 -1.43 3.88 4.46
N ARG A 69 -0.72 4.68 5.25
CA ARG A 69 -1.04 4.86 6.66
C ARG A 69 -2.31 5.70 6.78
N ALA A 70 -3.35 5.07 7.28
CA ALA A 70 -4.65 5.68 7.53
C ALA A 70 -5.13 5.21 8.90
N ARG A 71 -4.99 6.05 9.95
CA ARG A 71 -5.53 5.72 11.29
C ARG A 71 -7.04 5.53 11.27
N SER A 72 -7.71 6.27 10.39
CA SER A 72 -9.11 6.15 10.08
C SER A 72 -9.25 6.15 8.56
N CYS A 73 -10.24 5.43 8.03
CA CYS A 73 -10.61 5.47 6.61
C CYS A 73 -11.25 6.81 6.19
N VAL A 74 -11.35 7.74 7.14
CA VAL A 74 -11.84 9.09 6.99
C VAL A 74 -10.63 10.04 6.99
N ALA A 75 -10.58 10.96 6.03
CA ALA A 75 -9.66 12.08 5.99
C ALA A 75 -9.72 12.84 7.31
N GLU A 76 -8.56 13.12 7.90
CA GLU A 76 -8.48 13.94 9.12
C GLU A 76 -9.08 15.32 8.82
N SER A 77 -10.25 15.61 9.41
CA SER A 77 -10.86 16.93 9.33
C SER A 77 -10.23 17.84 10.37
N THR A 78 -9.86 19.04 9.95
CA THR A 78 -9.72 20.15 10.89
C THR A 78 -11.10 20.43 11.49
N PRO A 79 -11.20 20.76 12.80
CA PRO A 79 -12.49 20.94 13.49
C PRO A 79 -13.31 22.15 13.01
N ALA A 80 -13.00 22.74 11.86
CA ALA A 80 -13.53 24.01 11.43
C ALA A 80 -14.91 23.95 10.75
N GLU A 81 -15.35 22.83 10.15
CA GLU A 81 -16.62 22.79 9.41
C GLU A 81 -17.21 21.37 9.38
N PRO A 82 -18.53 21.18 9.60
CA PRO A 82 -19.19 19.90 9.37
C PRO A 82 -19.21 19.59 7.87
N ARG A 83 -18.22 18.81 7.40
CA ARG A 83 -18.19 18.33 6.02
C ARG A 83 -19.11 17.11 5.83
N PRO A 84 -19.78 16.97 4.68
CA PRO A 84 -20.51 15.75 4.34
C PRO A 84 -19.60 14.51 4.40
N ILE A 85 -20.12 13.38 4.88
CA ILE A 85 -19.35 12.14 5.10
C ILE A 85 -18.59 11.70 3.84
N TYR A 86 -19.18 11.88 2.64
CA TYR A 86 -18.56 11.50 1.37
C TYR A 86 -17.32 12.32 1.02
N GLU A 87 -17.22 13.58 1.49
CA GLU A 87 -16.04 14.42 1.28
C GLU A 87 -14.91 14.10 2.25
N GLN A 88 -15.24 13.38 3.32
CA GLN A 88 -14.28 12.94 4.31
C GLN A 88 -13.73 11.55 3.98
N LEU A 89 -14.10 10.89 2.88
CA LEU A 89 -13.54 9.58 2.53
C LEU A 89 -12.09 9.71 2.04
N LEU A 90 -11.24 8.77 2.45
CA LEU A 90 -9.86 8.69 1.95
C LEU A 90 -9.86 8.39 0.44
N LYS A 91 -9.36 9.34 -0.36
CA LYS A 91 -9.11 9.14 -1.79
C LYS A 91 -7.71 8.57 -2.00
N LEU A 92 -7.64 7.36 -2.52
CA LEU A 92 -6.38 6.66 -2.85
C LEU A 92 -5.95 6.88 -4.30
N ASP A 93 -6.89 7.27 -5.15
CA ASP A 93 -6.68 7.57 -6.56
C ASP A 93 -6.81 9.08 -6.79
N LYS A 94 -5.93 9.63 -7.62
CA LYS A 94 -6.05 11.00 -8.15
C LYS A 94 -6.90 11.00 -9.41
#